data_AF-A0A9W9AT21-F1
#
_entry.id   AF-A0A9W9AT21-F1
#
_cell.length_a   1.000
_cell.length_b   1.000
_cell.length_c   1.000
_cell.angle_alpha   90.00
_cell.angle_beta   90.00
_cell.angle_gamma   90.00
#
_symmetry.space_group_name_H-M   'P 1'
#
loop_
_entity.id
_entity.type
_entity.pdbx_description
1 polymer ?
#
loop_
_entity_poly.entity_id
_entity_poly.type
_entity_poly.pdbx_seq_one_letter_code
_entity_poly.pdbx_strand_id
1 'polypeptide(L)'
;MSQSSVTAIHRRTPSADDPQTELISTLRGQIQDLFTQVTQLNSKLVQSYDQRTQHLSALNTGLLVERSNVVEELTRLMERATQEAAQRSSAESAKRNIETELEELSKDLFEGANGMVAEARYERFLSEKRAEESERRVRETEEKLVSIQQEMRKLDKGKWVPRTGDLVKERKLMSSHVPYQEFLGFVGHLRGLYGQHGQAAPAMSILLGLPFLTRIATEDSDPTLRLDLAPSLNWLSRRSSNRCRLRNSCIN
;
A
#
# COMPACT_ATOMS: atom_id res chain seq x y z
N MET A 1 92.62 101.42 -59.11
CA MET A 1 91.35 101.46 -59.88
C MET A 1 91.05 100.07 -60.39
N SER A 2 89.76 99.71 -60.43
CA SER A 2 89.15 98.49 -61.01
C SER A 2 89.32 97.20 -60.17
N GLN A 3 88.38 96.79 -59.30
CA GLN A 3 86.96 96.40 -59.46
C GLN A 3 86.68 95.17 -60.36
N SER A 4 85.85 94.29 -59.80
CA SER A 4 84.88 93.37 -60.45
C SER A 4 85.45 92.06 -61.04
N SER A 5 84.81 90.89 -60.95
CA SER A 5 83.44 90.56 -60.54
C SER A 5 83.40 89.09 -60.11
N VAL A 6 82.75 88.83 -58.98
CA VAL A 6 82.30 87.50 -58.57
C VAL A 6 81.29 87.00 -59.60
N THR A 7 81.59 85.88 -60.24
CA THR A 7 80.71 85.22 -61.21
C THR A 7 79.54 84.61 -60.44
N ALA A 8 78.39 85.29 -60.48
CA ALA A 8 77.14 84.79 -59.96
C ALA A 8 76.73 83.54 -60.75
N ILE A 9 76.82 82.37 -60.10
CA ILE A 9 76.22 81.13 -60.59
C ILE A 9 74.71 81.39 -60.65
N HIS A 10 74.21 81.51 -61.87
CA HIS A 10 72.80 81.71 -62.19
C HIS A 10 72.04 80.44 -61.80
N ARG A 11 71.58 80.39 -60.55
CA ARG A 11 70.64 79.38 -60.06
C ARG A 11 69.35 79.59 -60.86
N ARG A 12 69.08 78.75 -61.88
CA ARG A 12 67.79 78.70 -62.58
C ARG A 12 66.70 78.59 -61.53
N THR A 13 65.94 79.66 -61.35
CA THR A 13 64.68 79.65 -60.63
C THR A 13 63.72 78.78 -61.44
N PRO A 14 63.10 77.74 -60.86
CA PRO A 14 62.15 76.91 -61.59
C PRO A 14 60.94 77.78 -61.98
N SER A 15 60.74 77.97 -63.28
CA SER A 15 59.53 78.58 -63.83
C SER A 15 58.35 77.68 -63.52
N ALA A 16 57.25 78.25 -63.02
CA ALA A 16 56.04 77.55 -62.61
C ALA A 16 55.27 76.86 -63.76
N ASP A 17 55.67 77.06 -65.02
CA ASP A 17 54.98 76.57 -66.24
C ASP A 17 55.74 75.43 -66.96
N ASP A 18 56.65 74.71 -66.29
CA ASP A 18 57.35 73.56 -66.89
C ASP A 18 56.48 72.29 -66.77
N PRO A 19 56.02 71.68 -67.89
CA PRO A 19 55.14 70.50 -67.87
C PRO A 19 55.74 69.31 -67.10
N GLN A 20 57.07 69.24 -66.99
CA GLN A 20 57.73 68.22 -66.17
C GLN A 20 57.50 68.43 -64.68
N THR A 21 57.46 69.68 -64.22
CA THR A 21 57.21 70.01 -62.81
C THR A 21 55.76 69.73 -62.40
N GLU A 22 54.81 69.95 -63.31
CA GLU A 22 53.40 69.61 -63.12
C GLU A 22 53.17 68.09 -63.02
N LEU A 23 53.78 67.29 -63.91
CA LEU A 23 53.73 65.82 -63.84
C LEU A 23 54.35 65.29 -62.55
N ILE A 24 55.52 65.80 -62.16
CA ILE A 24 56.18 65.41 -60.91
C ILE A 24 55.31 65.76 -59.70
N SER A 25 54.66 66.92 -59.70
CA SER A 25 53.75 67.32 -58.62
C SER A 25 52.51 66.42 -58.53
N THR A 26 51.95 66.02 -59.69
CA THR A 26 50.77 65.16 -59.79
C THR A 26 51.09 63.76 -59.31
N LEU A 27 52.20 63.18 -59.76
CA LEU A 27 52.67 61.87 -59.30
C LEU A 27 53.01 61.88 -57.82
N ARG A 28 53.61 62.97 -57.30
CA ARG A 28 53.86 63.13 -55.87
C ARG A 28 52.58 63.21 -55.06
N GLY A 29 51.55 63.89 -55.57
CA GLY A 29 50.21 63.93 -54.99
C GLY A 29 49.57 62.53 -54.96
N GLN A 30 49.61 61.81 -56.08
CA GLN A 30 49.09 60.44 -56.17
C GLN A 30 49.81 59.48 -55.22
N ILE A 31 51.15 59.57 -55.11
CA ILE A 31 51.93 58.78 -54.15
C ILE A 31 51.52 59.11 -52.71
N GLN A 32 51.32 60.39 -52.40
CA GLN A 32 50.86 60.81 -51.08
C GLN A 32 49.46 60.29 -50.77
N ASP A 33 48.53 60.39 -51.72
CA ASP A 33 47.16 59.88 -51.59
C ASP A 33 47.16 58.36 -51.39
N LEU A 34 47.92 57.62 -52.21
CA LEU A 34 48.10 56.18 -52.05
C LEU A 34 48.71 55.83 -50.69
N PHE A 35 49.69 56.60 -50.22
CA PHE A 35 50.29 56.39 -48.90
C PHE A 35 49.27 56.61 -47.77
N THR A 36 48.45 57.67 -47.86
CA THR A 36 47.38 57.88 -46.88
C THR A 36 46.35 56.76 -46.91
N GLN A 37 45.99 56.28 -48.11
CA GLN A 37 45.04 55.18 -48.28
C GLN A 37 45.59 53.87 -47.70
N VAL A 38 46.85 53.51 -47.97
CA VAL A 38 47.50 52.34 -47.39
C VAL A 38 47.56 52.45 -45.87
N THR A 39 47.88 53.62 -45.33
CA THR A 39 47.92 53.84 -43.88
C THR A 39 46.53 53.68 -43.26
N GLN A 40 45.49 54.22 -43.88
CA GLN A 40 44.10 54.06 -43.43
C GLN A 40 43.64 52.61 -43.50
N LEU A 41 43.92 51.91 -44.61
CA LEU A 41 43.57 50.49 -44.77
C LEU A 41 44.31 49.62 -43.75
N ASN A 42 45.59 49.88 -43.51
CA ASN A 42 46.34 49.19 -42.47
C ASN A 42 45.76 49.44 -41.08
N SER A 43 45.32 50.66 -40.77
CA SER A 43 44.66 50.94 -39.49
C SER A 43 43.34 50.19 -39.32
N LYS A 44 42.53 50.10 -40.38
CA LYS A 44 41.27 49.32 -40.39
C LYS A 44 41.54 47.82 -40.27
N LEU A 45 42.60 47.34 -40.92
CA LEU A 45 43.00 45.96 -40.87
C LEU A 45 43.43 45.57 -39.45
N VAL A 46 44.27 46.38 -38.81
CA VAL A 46 44.69 46.19 -37.41
C VAL A 46 43.49 46.19 -36.48
N GLN A 47 42.56 47.15 -36.63
CA GLN A 47 41.33 47.19 -35.82
C GLN A 47 40.46 45.94 -36.00
N SER A 48 40.31 45.45 -37.23
CA SER A 48 39.55 44.23 -37.50
C SER A 48 40.23 42.99 -36.89
N TYR A 49 41.55 42.92 -36.91
CA TYR A 49 42.31 41.85 -36.24
C TYR A 49 42.18 41.91 -34.71
N ASP A 50 42.25 43.10 -34.12
CA ASP A 50 42.07 43.28 -32.68
C ASP A 50 40.67 42.84 -32.24
N GLN A 51 39.63 43.26 -32.97
CA GLN A 51 38.24 42.84 -32.73
C GLN A 51 38.09 41.32 -32.84
N ARG A 52 38.63 40.71 -33.90
CA ARG A 52 38.58 39.25 -34.07
C ARG A 52 39.31 38.53 -32.94
N THR A 53 40.46 39.04 -32.52
CA THR A 53 41.24 38.45 -31.41
C THR A 53 40.48 38.55 -30.09
N GLN A 54 39.82 39.68 -29.83
CA GLN A 54 38.95 39.86 -28.67
C GLN A 54 37.72 38.95 -28.72
N HIS A 55 37.10 38.78 -29.88
CA HIS A 55 35.98 37.83 -30.06
C HIS A 55 36.43 36.40 -29.80
N LEU A 56 37.59 35.98 -30.33
CA LEU A 56 38.14 34.65 -30.11
C LEU A 56 38.53 34.43 -28.64
N SER A 57 39.14 35.42 -27.98
CA SER A 57 39.46 35.31 -26.56
C SER A 57 38.21 35.24 -25.70
N ALA A 58 37.15 36.00 -26.02
CA ALA A 58 35.87 35.94 -25.31
C ALA A 58 35.11 34.62 -25.53
N LEU A 59 35.24 33.98 -26.70
CA LEU A 59 34.74 32.61 -26.94
C LEU A 59 35.56 31.59 -26.13
N ASN A 60 36.90 31.72 -26.12
CA ASN A 60 37.78 30.81 -25.39
C ASN A 60 37.64 30.91 -23.86
N THR A 61 37.36 32.11 -23.34
CA THR A 61 37.06 32.30 -21.92
C THR A 61 35.64 31.88 -21.54
N GLY A 62 34.81 31.50 -22.53
CA GLY A 62 33.44 31.07 -22.33
C GLY A 62 32.46 32.19 -21.99
N LEU A 63 32.86 33.46 -22.15
CA LEU A 63 31.97 34.61 -21.96
C LEU A 63 30.93 34.70 -23.10
N LEU A 64 31.34 34.36 -24.31
CA LEU A 64 30.46 34.30 -25.48
C LEU A 64 30.21 32.84 -25.85
N VAL A 65 28.95 32.53 -26.14
CA VAL A 65 28.51 31.22 -26.64
C VAL A 65 27.73 31.43 -27.93
N GLU A 66 27.85 30.48 -28.85
CA GLU A 66 27.12 30.51 -30.11
C GLU A 66 25.61 30.43 -29.86
N ARG A 67 24.87 31.31 -30.53
CA ARG A 67 23.40 31.37 -30.43
C ARG A 67 22.74 30.03 -30.81
N SER A 68 23.27 29.32 -31.81
CA SER A 68 22.79 27.98 -32.21
C SER A 68 22.79 27.02 -31.04
N ASN A 69 23.90 26.97 -30.31
CA ASN A 69 24.11 26.00 -29.23
C ASN A 69 23.19 26.30 -28.04
N VAL A 70 22.97 27.59 -27.74
CA VAL A 70 22.00 28.00 -26.71
C VAL A 70 20.56 27.63 -27.12
N VAL A 71 20.20 27.85 -28.38
CA VAL A 71 18.86 27.52 -28.88
C VAL A 71 18.62 26.01 -28.87
N GLU A 72 19.60 25.21 -29.26
CA GLU A 72 19.53 23.74 -29.22
C GLU A 72 19.41 23.20 -27.79
N GLU A 73 20.20 23.72 -26.85
CA GLU A 73 20.08 23.29 -25.44
C GLU A 73 18.77 23.76 -24.82
N LEU A 74 18.28 24.95 -25.18
CA LEU A 74 16.97 25.43 -24.72
C LEU A 74 15.84 24.55 -25.24
N THR A 75 15.84 24.19 -26.53
CA THR A 75 14.79 23.31 -27.09
C THR A 75 14.85 21.93 -26.45
N ARG A 76 16.05 21.39 -26.21
CA ARG A 76 16.25 20.12 -25.52
C ARG A 76 15.74 20.14 -24.08
N LEU A 77 16.01 21.20 -23.33
CA LEU A 77 15.52 21.36 -21.95
C LEU A 77 14.00 21.55 -21.92
N MET A 78 13.45 22.32 -22.86
CA MET A 78 12.01 22.46 -23.00
C MET A 78 11.34 21.12 -23.31
N GLU A 79 11.91 20.32 -24.21
CA GLU A 79 11.40 18.97 -24.52
C GLU A 79 11.44 18.05 -23.29
N ARG A 80 12.54 18.07 -22.53
CA ARG A 80 12.63 17.30 -21.27
C ARG A 80 11.59 17.76 -20.26
N ALA A 81 11.41 19.07 -20.09
CA ALA A 81 10.44 19.63 -19.15
C ALA A 81 8.99 19.27 -19.55
N THR A 82 8.67 19.28 -20.85
CA THR A 82 7.33 18.89 -21.32
C THR A 82 7.09 17.40 -21.18
N GLN A 83 8.08 16.55 -21.47
CA GLN A 83 8.01 15.10 -21.25
C GLN A 83 7.84 14.78 -19.76
N GLU A 84 8.60 15.43 -18.88
CA GLU A 84 8.49 15.25 -17.44
C GLU A 84 7.13 15.72 -16.92
N ALA A 85 6.61 16.85 -17.41
CA ALA A 85 5.26 17.30 -17.07
C ALA A 85 4.16 16.32 -17.53
N ALA A 86 4.30 15.72 -18.72
CA ALA A 86 3.37 14.72 -19.23
C ALA A 86 3.41 13.42 -18.40
N GLN A 87 4.61 12.92 -18.11
CA GLN A 87 4.80 11.75 -17.25
C GLN A 87 4.24 12.01 -15.85
N ARG A 88 4.54 13.16 -15.26
CA ARG A 88 4.00 13.58 -13.96
C ARG A 88 2.49 13.66 -13.97
N SER A 89 1.87 14.20 -15.01
CA SER A 89 0.41 14.23 -15.18
C SER A 89 -0.19 12.82 -15.13
N SER A 90 0.40 11.86 -15.85
CA SER A 90 -0.06 10.46 -15.83
C SER A 90 0.09 9.81 -14.45
N ALA A 91 1.22 10.05 -13.76
CA ALA A 91 1.47 9.51 -12.43
C ALA A 91 0.52 10.13 -11.39
N GLU A 92 0.25 11.43 -11.49
CA GLU A 92 -0.72 12.11 -10.63
C GLU A 92 -2.15 11.63 -10.88
N SER A 93 -2.52 11.36 -12.14
CA SER A 93 -3.83 10.77 -12.45
C SER A 93 -3.99 9.37 -11.86
N ALA A 94 -2.97 8.51 -12.02
CA ALA A 94 -2.99 7.16 -11.44
C ALA A 94 -3.04 7.22 -9.90
N LYS A 95 -2.27 8.13 -9.29
CA LYS A 95 -2.30 8.36 -7.85
C LYS A 95 -3.69 8.79 -7.38
N ARG A 96 -4.32 9.77 -8.06
CA ARG A 96 -5.68 10.22 -7.72
C ARG A 96 -6.69 9.08 -7.81
N ASN A 97 -6.60 8.22 -8.82
CA ASN A 97 -7.48 7.06 -8.94
C ASN A 97 -7.31 6.09 -7.74
N ILE A 98 -6.06 5.81 -7.35
CA ILE A 98 -5.78 4.97 -6.17
C ILE A 98 -6.29 5.62 -4.89
N GLU A 99 -6.15 6.95 -4.73
CA GLU A 99 -6.68 7.68 -3.58
C GLU A 99 -8.22 7.57 -3.53
N THR A 100 -8.91 7.69 -4.67
CA THR A 100 -10.37 7.54 -4.72
C THR A 100 -10.82 6.12 -4.41
N GLU A 101 -10.13 5.09 -4.91
CA GLU A 101 -10.43 3.68 -4.60
C GLU A 101 -10.18 3.37 -3.13
N LEU A 102 -9.11 3.93 -2.55
CA LEU A 102 -8.81 3.79 -1.12
C LEU A 102 -9.90 4.46 -0.26
N GLU A 103 -10.39 5.63 -0.66
CA GLU A 103 -11.49 6.31 0.04
C GLU A 103 -12.79 5.51 -0.04
N GLU A 104 -13.11 4.92 -1.19
CA GLU A 104 -14.30 4.08 -1.37
C GLU A 104 -14.21 2.80 -0.52
N LEU A 105 -13.10 2.06 -0.61
CA LEU A 105 -12.87 0.88 0.22
C LEU A 105 -12.91 1.21 1.72
N SER A 106 -12.37 2.36 2.11
CA SER A 106 -12.41 2.84 3.49
C SER A 106 -13.85 3.07 3.96
N LYS A 107 -14.70 3.71 3.13
CA LYS A 107 -16.12 3.88 3.43
C LYS A 107 -16.82 2.53 3.62
N ASP A 108 -16.62 1.60 2.70
CA ASP A 108 -17.23 0.27 2.76
C ASP A 108 -16.79 -0.52 4.00
N LEU A 109 -15.50 -0.46 4.35
CA LEU A 109 -14.95 -1.11 5.54
C LEU A 109 -15.57 -0.52 6.81
N PHE A 110 -15.64 0.82 6.91
CA PHE A 110 -16.23 1.48 8.07
C PHE A 110 -17.74 1.23 8.18
N GLU A 111 -18.46 1.23 7.06
CA GLU A 111 -19.89 0.93 7.06
C GLU A 111 -20.17 -0.52 7.46
N GLY A 112 -19.45 -1.48 6.89
CA GLY A 112 -19.57 -2.89 7.24
C GLY A 112 -19.22 -3.17 8.70
N ALA A 113 -18.14 -2.56 9.22
CA ALA A 113 -17.77 -2.69 10.63
C ALA A 113 -18.82 -2.07 11.56
N ASN A 114 -19.32 -0.88 11.25
CA ASN A 114 -20.36 -0.23 12.04
C ASN A 114 -21.67 -1.03 12.02
N GLY A 115 -22.03 -1.61 10.86
CA GLY A 115 -23.18 -2.51 10.73
C GLY A 115 -23.05 -3.73 11.63
N MET A 116 -21.92 -4.44 11.57
CA MET A 116 -21.68 -5.62 12.41
C MET A 116 -21.70 -5.28 13.91
N VAL A 117 -21.14 -4.12 14.30
CA VAL A 117 -21.17 -3.66 15.69
C VAL A 117 -22.59 -3.30 16.13
N ALA A 118 -23.38 -2.67 15.26
CA ALA A 118 -24.77 -2.35 15.55
C ALA A 118 -25.63 -3.62 15.69
N GLU A 119 -25.43 -4.59 14.80
CA GLU A 119 -26.09 -5.90 14.84
C GLU A 119 -25.75 -6.65 16.13
N ALA A 120 -24.46 -6.77 16.48
CA ALA A 120 -24.04 -7.44 17.72
C ALA A 120 -24.60 -6.76 18.99
N ARG A 121 -24.69 -5.41 19.00
CA ARG A 121 -25.33 -4.67 20.10
C ARG A 121 -26.82 -4.97 20.17
N TYR A 122 -27.50 -5.05 19.04
CA TYR A 122 -28.93 -5.36 18.96
C TYR A 122 -29.22 -6.81 19.40
N GLU A 123 -28.41 -7.77 18.95
CA GLU A 123 -28.50 -9.17 19.38
C GLU A 123 -28.28 -9.31 20.89
N ARG A 124 -27.29 -8.59 21.44
CA ARG A 124 -27.06 -8.58 22.89
C ARG A 124 -28.27 -8.03 23.65
N PHE A 125 -28.85 -6.92 23.20
CA PHE A 125 -30.06 -6.36 23.80
C PHE A 125 -31.24 -7.35 23.75
N LEU A 126 -31.44 -8.04 22.63
CA LEU A 126 -32.47 -9.07 22.50
C LEU A 126 -32.22 -10.27 23.43
N SER A 127 -30.97 -10.71 23.55
CA SER A 127 -30.58 -11.80 24.45
C SER A 127 -30.83 -11.44 25.91
N GLU A 128 -30.52 -10.21 26.30
CA GLU A 128 -30.73 -9.67 27.65
C GLU A 128 -32.22 -9.58 27.96
N LYS A 129 -33.04 -9.14 27.01
CA LYS A 129 -34.50 -9.14 27.15
C LYS A 129 -35.09 -10.53 27.35
N ARG A 130 -34.64 -11.54 26.59
CA ARG A 130 -35.08 -12.93 26.77
C ARG A 130 -34.63 -13.51 28.11
N ALA A 131 -33.41 -13.19 28.55
CA ALA A 131 -32.91 -13.59 29.86
C ALA A 131 -33.79 -13.00 30.97
N GLU A 132 -34.08 -11.70 30.91
CA GLU A 132 -34.95 -10.99 31.86
C GLU A 132 -36.36 -11.61 31.93
N GLU A 133 -36.97 -11.95 30.80
CA GLU A 133 -38.27 -12.63 30.76
C GLU A 133 -38.21 -14.03 31.41
N SER A 134 -37.16 -14.81 31.13
CA SER A 134 -37.00 -16.12 31.73
C SER A 134 -36.77 -16.04 33.25
N GLU A 135 -36.01 -15.05 33.72
CA GLU A 135 -35.79 -14.79 35.14
C GLU A 135 -37.08 -14.39 35.85
N ARG A 136 -37.91 -13.53 35.23
CA ARG A 136 -39.24 -13.19 35.79
C ARG A 136 -40.12 -14.42 35.93
N ARG A 137 -40.17 -15.27 34.90
CA ARG A 137 -40.95 -16.52 34.94
C ARG A 137 -40.44 -17.47 36.03
N VAL A 138 -39.13 -17.60 36.20
CA VAL A 138 -38.54 -18.41 37.28
C VAL A 138 -38.94 -17.83 38.63
N ARG A 139 -38.79 -16.52 38.83
CA ARG A 139 -39.17 -15.84 40.08
C ARG A 139 -40.65 -16.08 40.45
N GLU A 140 -41.56 -15.95 39.49
CA GLU A 140 -42.98 -16.23 39.71
C GLU A 140 -43.23 -17.70 40.12
N THR A 141 -42.47 -18.65 39.57
CA THR A 141 -42.56 -20.06 39.98
C THR A 141 -41.94 -20.31 41.35
N GLU A 142 -40.83 -19.64 41.68
CA GLU A 142 -40.19 -19.71 42.99
C GLU A 142 -41.14 -19.19 44.08
N GLU A 143 -41.80 -18.06 43.87
CA GLU A 143 -42.80 -17.51 44.80
C GLU A 143 -43.95 -18.49 45.05
N LYS A 144 -44.44 -19.15 43.99
CA LYS A 144 -45.47 -20.20 44.09
C LYS A 144 -44.96 -21.45 44.82
N LEU A 145 -43.72 -21.85 44.60
CA LEU A 145 -43.13 -22.99 45.31
C LEU A 145 -42.93 -22.69 46.79
N VAL A 146 -42.53 -21.46 47.13
CA VAL A 146 -42.43 -21.00 48.53
C VAL A 146 -43.81 -21.01 49.20
N SER A 147 -44.88 -20.54 48.54
CA SER A 147 -46.23 -20.59 49.12
C SER A 147 -46.72 -22.03 49.33
N ILE A 148 -46.52 -22.93 48.35
CA ILE A 148 -46.83 -24.37 48.48
C ILE A 148 -46.02 -25.00 49.62
N GLN A 149 -44.72 -24.69 49.73
CA GLN A 149 -43.86 -25.19 50.80
C GLN A 149 -44.34 -24.70 52.17
N GLN A 150 -44.80 -23.44 52.29
CA GLN A 150 -45.38 -22.91 53.52
C GLN A 150 -46.69 -23.61 53.89
N GLU A 151 -47.57 -23.91 52.92
CA GLU A 151 -48.79 -24.69 53.15
C GLU A 151 -48.48 -26.12 53.60
N MET A 152 -47.55 -26.81 52.94
CA MET A 152 -47.09 -28.14 53.33
C MET A 152 -46.52 -28.15 54.75
N ARG A 153 -45.72 -27.14 55.13
CA ARG A 153 -45.23 -27.00 56.52
C ARG A 153 -46.35 -26.79 57.54
N LYS A 154 -47.46 -26.14 57.15
CA LYS A 154 -48.64 -26.02 58.02
C LYS A 154 -49.35 -27.38 58.17
N LEU A 155 -49.41 -28.17 57.10
CA LEU A 155 -50.02 -29.51 57.09
C LEU A 155 -49.15 -30.59 57.76
N ASP A 156 -47.82 -30.44 57.77
CA ASP A 156 -46.85 -31.33 58.44
C ASP A 156 -46.92 -31.28 59.99
N LYS A 157 -47.73 -30.36 60.54
CA LYS A 157 -48.13 -30.41 61.96
C LYS A 157 -49.18 -31.49 62.26
N GLY A 158 -49.78 -32.08 61.23
CA GLY A 158 -50.51 -33.34 61.35
C GLY A 158 -49.53 -34.51 61.22
N LYS A 159 -49.49 -35.39 62.24
CA LYS A 159 -48.64 -36.59 62.36
C LYS A 159 -48.30 -37.23 61.00
N TRP A 160 -47.17 -36.84 60.43
CA TRP A 160 -46.63 -37.47 59.24
C TRP A 160 -46.00 -38.79 59.66
N VAL A 161 -46.59 -39.91 59.24
CA VAL A 161 -46.00 -41.24 59.43
C VAL A 161 -45.03 -41.48 58.28
N PRO A 162 -43.70 -41.54 58.53
CA PRO A 162 -42.75 -41.84 57.47
C PRO A 162 -42.95 -43.29 57.04
N ARG A 163 -43.38 -43.53 55.79
CA ARG A 163 -43.13 -44.82 55.17
C ARG A 163 -41.64 -44.88 54.87
N THR A 164 -40.91 -45.62 55.69
CA THR A 164 -39.56 -46.11 55.43
C THR A 164 -39.61 -47.05 54.22
N GLY A 165 -39.66 -46.49 53.02
CA GLY A 165 -39.28 -47.18 51.80
C GLY A 165 -37.90 -46.68 51.41
N ASP A 166 -36.89 -47.52 51.62
CA ASP A 166 -35.49 -47.27 51.26
C ASP A 166 -35.35 -46.83 49.80
N LEU A 167 -35.17 -45.53 49.58
CA LEU A 167 -34.54 -44.99 48.38
C LEU A 167 -33.07 -44.76 48.69
N VAL A 168 -32.34 -45.81 49.03
CA VAL A 168 -30.89 -45.78 48.94
C VAL A 168 -30.54 -45.72 47.45
N LYS A 169 -30.45 -44.50 46.91
CA LYS A 169 -29.80 -44.26 45.62
C LYS A 169 -28.34 -44.64 45.80
N GLU A 170 -27.96 -45.85 45.38
CA GLU A 170 -26.57 -46.28 45.37
C GLU A 170 -25.74 -45.22 44.66
N ARG A 171 -24.79 -44.62 45.40
CA ARG A 171 -23.81 -43.69 44.83
C ARG A 171 -22.89 -44.50 43.92
N LYS A 172 -23.25 -44.64 42.65
CA LYS A 172 -22.37 -45.22 41.62
C LYS A 172 -21.08 -44.39 41.56
N LEU A 173 -19.95 -45.00 41.92
CA LEU A 173 -18.64 -44.37 41.73
C LEU A 173 -18.50 -43.97 40.25
N MET A 174 -17.94 -42.80 39.96
CA MET A 174 -17.76 -42.31 38.58
C MET A 174 -16.98 -43.28 37.68
N SER A 175 -16.21 -44.19 38.27
CA SER A 175 -15.48 -45.26 37.58
C SER A 175 -16.35 -46.39 37.02
N SER A 176 -17.61 -46.52 37.48
CA SER A 176 -18.59 -47.44 36.88
C SER A 176 -19.42 -46.79 35.78
N HIS A 177 -19.16 -45.52 35.46
CA HIS A 177 -19.87 -44.83 34.39
C HIS A 177 -19.42 -45.39 33.03
N VAL A 178 -20.38 -45.66 32.15
CA VAL A 178 -20.13 -46.29 30.83
C VAL A 178 -19.10 -45.50 30.00
N PRO A 179 -19.17 -44.15 29.91
CA PRO A 179 -18.11 -43.34 29.28
C PRO A 179 -16.70 -43.55 29.82
N TYR A 180 -16.55 -43.77 31.13
CA TYR A 180 -15.23 -43.99 31.73
C TYR A 180 -14.68 -45.37 31.37
N GLN A 181 -15.53 -46.39 31.32
CA GLN A 181 -15.15 -47.74 30.85
C GLN A 181 -14.74 -47.72 29.37
N GLU A 182 -15.47 -46.97 28.54
CA GLU A 182 -15.13 -46.78 27.12
C GLU A 182 -13.80 -46.03 26.95
N PHE A 183 -13.53 -45.01 27.77
CA PHE A 183 -12.24 -44.30 27.79
C PHE A 183 -11.07 -45.23 28.11
N LEU A 184 -11.21 -46.08 29.14
CA LEU A 184 -10.16 -47.05 29.49
C LEU A 184 -9.91 -48.04 28.35
N GLY A 185 -10.97 -48.49 27.67
CA GLY A 185 -10.86 -49.33 26.47
C GLY A 185 -10.14 -48.62 25.30
N PHE A 186 -10.42 -47.34 25.08
CA PHE A 186 -9.75 -46.50 24.08
C PHE A 186 -8.25 -46.36 24.37
N VAL A 187 -7.88 -46.03 25.62
CA VAL A 187 -6.47 -45.91 26.02
C VAL A 187 -5.74 -47.26 25.87
N GLY A 188 -6.39 -48.37 26.19
CA GLY A 188 -5.87 -49.72 25.97
C GLY A 188 -5.61 -50.01 24.49
N HIS A 189 -6.52 -49.62 23.60
CA HIS A 189 -6.37 -49.76 22.16
C HIS A 189 -5.18 -48.94 21.63
N LEU A 190 -5.05 -47.68 22.04
CA LEU A 190 -3.90 -46.84 21.67
C LEU A 190 -2.57 -47.44 22.15
N ARG A 191 -2.52 -47.93 23.39
CA ARG A 191 -1.33 -48.61 23.91
C ARG A 191 -0.98 -49.87 23.12
N GLY A 192 -1.99 -50.64 22.67
CA GLY A 192 -1.79 -51.82 21.82
C GLY A 192 -1.24 -51.47 20.43
N LEU A 193 -1.74 -50.40 19.81
CA LEU A 193 -1.23 -49.90 18.52
C LEU A 193 0.23 -49.41 18.62
N TYR A 194 0.56 -48.67 19.68
CA TYR A 194 1.93 -48.24 19.95
C TYR A 194 2.88 -49.40 20.28
N GLY A 195 2.37 -50.46 20.92
CA GLY A 195 3.15 -51.66 21.25
C GLY A 195 3.48 -52.55 20.05
N GLN A 196 2.67 -52.53 18.99
CA GLN A 196 2.89 -53.36 17.80
C GLN A 196 3.55 -52.62 16.63
N HIS A 197 3.35 -51.31 16.48
CA HIS A 197 3.85 -50.53 15.34
C HIS A 197 4.55 -49.27 15.82
N GLY A 198 5.87 -49.35 16.00
CA GLY A 198 6.69 -48.15 16.05
C GLY A 198 6.59 -47.42 14.70
N GLN A 199 6.10 -46.17 14.75
CA GLN A 199 6.18 -45.14 13.69
C GLN A 199 5.11 -45.08 12.57
N ALA A 200 3.96 -45.76 12.68
CA ALA A 200 2.85 -45.52 11.72
C ALA A 200 1.59 -45.00 12.42
N ALA A 201 1.13 -43.81 12.05
CA ALA A 201 -0.13 -43.25 12.54
C ALA A 201 -1.30 -44.15 12.07
N PRO A 202 -2.18 -44.63 12.97
CA PRO A 202 -3.31 -45.46 12.59
C PRO A 202 -4.28 -44.67 11.70
N ALA A 203 -4.88 -45.34 10.72
CA ALA A 203 -5.89 -44.72 9.85
C ALA A 203 -7.05 -44.16 10.70
N MET A 204 -7.42 -42.90 10.45
CA MET A 204 -8.48 -42.18 11.18
C MET A 204 -9.82 -42.92 11.23
N SER A 205 -10.12 -43.75 10.22
CA SER A 205 -11.32 -44.59 10.18
C SER A 205 -11.39 -45.61 11.31
N ILE A 206 -10.25 -46.12 11.78
CA ILE A 206 -10.17 -47.10 12.88
C ILE A 206 -10.42 -46.41 14.22
N LEU A 207 -9.87 -45.22 14.41
CA LEU A 207 -10.03 -44.45 15.65
C LEU A 207 -11.47 -43.93 15.82
N LEU A 208 -12.08 -43.42 14.76
CA LEU A 208 -13.44 -42.87 14.80
C LEU A 208 -14.54 -43.94 15.03
N GLY A 209 -14.23 -45.21 14.78
CA GLY A 209 -15.13 -46.33 15.05
C GLY A 209 -15.12 -46.85 16.50
N LEU A 210 -14.26 -46.31 17.36
CA LEU A 210 -14.18 -46.72 18.76
C LEU A 210 -15.35 -46.12 19.56
N PRO A 211 -15.98 -46.89 20.46
CA PRO A 211 -17.22 -46.49 21.14
C PRO A 211 -17.08 -45.16 21.89
N PHE A 212 -15.92 -44.94 22.52
CA PHE A 212 -15.60 -43.69 23.21
C PHE A 212 -15.59 -42.46 22.29
N LEU A 213 -14.90 -42.56 21.15
CA LEU A 213 -14.79 -41.45 20.20
C LEU A 213 -16.08 -41.25 19.39
N THR A 214 -16.81 -42.32 19.09
CA THR A 214 -18.16 -42.21 18.52
C THR A 214 -19.10 -41.49 19.48
N ARG A 215 -19.06 -41.84 20.77
CA ARG A 215 -19.86 -41.17 21.81
C ARG A 215 -19.49 -39.70 21.93
N ILE A 216 -18.20 -39.37 22.03
CA ILE A 216 -17.76 -37.96 22.04
C ILE A 216 -18.20 -37.26 20.76
N ALA A 217 -17.99 -37.85 19.58
CA ALA A 217 -18.44 -37.22 18.33
C ALA A 217 -19.96 -36.98 18.31
N THR A 218 -20.76 -37.86 18.91
CA THR A 218 -22.21 -37.66 19.06
C THR A 218 -22.61 -36.70 20.18
N GLU A 219 -21.81 -36.57 21.24
CA GLU A 219 -22.09 -35.70 22.39
C GLU A 219 -21.55 -34.27 22.17
N ASP A 220 -20.37 -34.10 21.56
CA ASP A 220 -19.79 -32.80 21.14
C ASP A 220 -20.52 -32.17 19.95
N SER A 221 -21.15 -32.98 19.10
CA SER A 221 -22.04 -32.46 18.04
C SER A 221 -23.36 -31.92 18.59
N ASP A 222 -23.56 -31.95 19.91
CA ASP A 222 -24.83 -31.69 20.54
C ASP A 222 -24.70 -30.93 21.88
N PRO A 223 -24.41 -29.61 21.88
CA PRO A 223 -24.82 -28.81 23.01
C PRO A 223 -26.33 -28.51 22.99
N THR A 224 -27.12 -28.80 21.92
CA THR A 224 -28.54 -28.36 21.93
C THR A 224 -29.52 -28.88 20.87
N LEU A 225 -29.14 -29.63 19.83
CA LEU A 225 -30.06 -29.93 18.72
C LEU A 225 -29.80 -31.33 18.12
N ARG A 226 -30.49 -32.33 18.67
CA ARG A 226 -30.64 -33.71 18.12
C ARG A 226 -31.41 -33.74 16.80
N LEU A 227 -30.88 -33.08 15.77
CA LEU A 227 -31.45 -33.06 14.41
C LEU A 227 -31.50 -34.46 13.79
N ASP A 228 -30.65 -35.38 14.25
CA ASP A 228 -30.61 -36.76 13.78
C ASP A 228 -31.73 -37.66 14.33
N LEU A 229 -32.43 -37.27 15.41
CA LEU A 229 -33.60 -38.01 15.92
C LEU A 229 -34.95 -37.33 15.59
N ALA A 230 -34.94 -36.16 14.97
CA ALA A 230 -36.17 -35.44 14.63
C ALA A 230 -36.96 -36.19 13.55
N PRO A 231 -38.19 -36.67 13.80
CA PRO A 231 -38.96 -37.44 12.82
C PRO A 231 -39.33 -36.66 11.55
N SER A 232 -39.23 -35.33 11.59
CA SER A 232 -39.66 -34.40 10.53
C SER A 232 -38.57 -34.06 9.51
N LEU A 233 -37.32 -34.51 9.69
CA LEU A 233 -36.21 -34.15 8.82
C LEU A 233 -35.93 -35.23 7.75
N ASN A 234 -36.04 -34.83 6.48
CA ASN A 234 -35.72 -35.65 5.32
C ASN A 234 -34.22 -35.99 5.26
N TRP A 235 -33.87 -37.17 4.78
CA TRP A 235 -32.51 -37.72 4.76
C TRP A 235 -31.48 -36.83 4.03
N LEU A 236 -31.89 -36.12 2.98
CA LEU A 236 -31.04 -35.16 2.26
C LEU A 236 -30.63 -33.98 3.16
N SER A 237 -31.55 -33.48 3.99
CA SER A 237 -31.29 -32.38 4.93
C SER A 237 -30.32 -32.79 6.03
N ARG A 238 -30.35 -34.06 6.45
CA ARG A 238 -29.38 -34.61 7.43
C ARG A 238 -27.97 -34.66 6.85
N ARG A 239 -27.85 -35.11 5.60
CA ARG A 239 -26.56 -35.17 4.90
C ARG A 239 -25.99 -33.79 4.57
N SER A 240 -26.82 -32.81 4.22
CA SER A 240 -26.33 -31.46 3.93
C SER A 240 -25.84 -30.76 5.21
N SER A 241 -26.56 -30.87 6.33
CA SER A 241 -26.15 -30.33 7.61
C SER A 241 -24.83 -30.92 8.12
N ASN A 242 -24.65 -32.25 8.02
CA ASN A 242 -23.40 -32.90 8.41
C ASN A 242 -22.22 -32.53 7.50
N ARG A 243 -22.48 -32.31 6.20
CA ARG A 243 -21.43 -31.93 5.23
C ARG A 243 -21.00 -30.46 5.36
N CYS A 244 -21.92 -29.53 5.66
CA CYS A 244 -21.59 -28.14 5.97
C CYS A 244 -20.78 -28.01 7.27
N ARG A 245 -21.08 -28.85 8.28
CA ARG A 245 -20.39 -28.80 9.58
C ARG A 245 -18.94 -29.26 9.50
N LEU A 246 -18.66 -30.32 8.73
CA LEU A 246 -17.29 -30.78 8.46
C LEU A 246 -16.46 -29.72 7.73
N ARG A 247 -17.07 -28.88 6.87
CA ARG A 247 -16.36 -27.75 6.22
C ARG A 247 -15.98 -26.66 7.21
N ASN A 248 -16.87 -26.28 8.12
CA ASN A 248 -16.56 -25.24 9.11
C ASN A 248 -15.56 -25.69 10.18
N SER A 249 -15.54 -26.98 10.51
CA SER A 249 -14.53 -27.53 11.44
C SER A 249 -13.12 -27.62 10.83
N CYS A 250 -12.96 -27.50 9.50
CA CYS A 250 -11.65 -27.46 8.84
C CYS A 250 -11.14 -26.01 8.60
N ILE A 251 -11.92 -25.00 8.98
CA ILE A 251 -11.63 -23.57 8.75
C ILE A 251 -11.19 -22.86 10.05
N ASN A 252 -11.27 -23.52 11.21
CA ASN A 252 -10.67 -23.06 12.47
C ASN A 252 -9.47 -23.91 12.87
#